data_AF-A0A9P5TUI8-F1
#
_entry.id   AF-A0A9P5TUI8-F1
#
_cell.length_a   1.000
_cell.length_b   1.000
_cell.length_c   1.000
_cell.angle_alpha   90.00
_cell.angle_beta   90.00
_cell.angle_gamma   90.00
#
_symmetry.space_group_name_H-M   'P 1'
#
loop_
_entity.id
_entity.type
_entity.pdbx_description
1 polymer ?
#
loop_
_entity_poly.entity_id
_entity_poly.type
_entity_poly.pdbx_seq_one_letter_code
_entity_poly.pdbx_strand_id
1 'polypeptide(L)'
;MDDIFQVPRLNAKKKKAGRFNAFVSLEMERINKGLRRAAKEDSRKKQIQLTEDRLKVLQDQRENRTIGRHNVALAAFHDTRSTFDNISQELDRLTMRTGNEAFLVVVRSNLAHYNIPLVCTTSERVDEFLNLGLKISGEDFARKLEGYMISGVQGVVQNHAQRLLSQKKEVAALIKSKLGKQKVPRMMYTNFAEHITRKFRVRVKNWPLDTFKSPSDLATSAEVQLLTNAWNTGPEVTRRSNDEGRASPAQEHGAPGSDCPPTDLSNPTPASAVTSPSLAPGGASLAASSHAGAGRAPDGFVNSYAVSGVDGKVVHAKERKRKQRKDAGVPRKKRRTGVNGEAGSGEPAQPSGSI
;
A
#
# COMPACT_ATOMS: atom_id res chain seq x y z
N MET A 1 38.88 -13.19 -16.88
CA MET A 1 38.17 -14.14 -16.00
C MET A 1 36.70 -13.79 -16.13
N ASP A 2 36.16 -14.16 -17.27
CA ASP A 2 34.99 -13.53 -17.88
C ASP A 2 33.83 -14.53 -17.96
N ASP A 3 32.63 -14.04 -17.64
CA ASP A 3 31.32 -14.51 -18.12
C ASP A 3 31.00 -16.02 -17.99
N ILE A 4 31.04 -16.56 -16.77
CA ILE A 4 30.56 -17.92 -16.44
C ILE A 4 29.11 -17.97 -15.89
N PHE A 5 28.39 -16.85 -15.79
CA PHE A 5 27.05 -16.86 -15.18
C PHE A 5 25.91 -16.50 -16.12
N GLN A 6 25.40 -17.52 -16.82
CA GLN A 6 23.97 -17.85 -17.02
C GLN A 6 22.99 -16.80 -17.61
N VAL A 7 23.43 -15.65 -18.12
CA VAL A 7 22.61 -14.76 -18.95
C VAL A 7 21.90 -15.48 -20.13
N PRO A 8 22.45 -16.56 -20.74
CA PRO A 8 21.77 -17.26 -21.84
C PRO A 8 20.48 -17.99 -21.46
N ARG A 9 20.19 -18.25 -20.17
CA ARG A 9 18.98 -18.97 -19.76
C ARG A 9 17.76 -18.06 -19.59
N LEU A 10 17.95 -16.83 -19.12
CA LEU A 10 16.88 -15.82 -19.15
C LEU A 10 16.61 -15.32 -20.59
N ASN A 11 17.65 -15.33 -21.42
CA ASN A 11 17.54 -15.17 -22.87
C ASN A 11 17.43 -16.52 -23.61
N ALA A 12 16.90 -17.57 -22.98
CA ALA A 12 16.62 -18.81 -23.69
C ALA A 12 15.72 -18.43 -24.86
N LYS A 13 16.29 -18.45 -26.07
CA LYS A 13 15.67 -17.94 -27.29
C LYS A 13 14.25 -18.50 -27.32
N LYS A 14 13.25 -17.64 -27.03
CA LYS A 14 11.84 -18.07 -27.02
C LYS A 14 11.63 -18.80 -28.32
N LYS A 15 11.37 -20.11 -28.26
CA LYS A 15 11.24 -20.92 -29.48
C LYS A 15 10.15 -20.26 -30.32
N LYS A 16 10.51 -19.76 -31.50
CA LYS A 16 9.56 -19.08 -32.41
C LYS A 16 8.33 -19.97 -32.57
N ALA A 17 7.14 -19.38 -32.58
CA ALA A 17 5.94 -20.16 -32.82
C ALA A 17 6.09 -20.85 -34.19
N GLY A 18 6.10 -22.18 -34.19
CA GLY A 18 6.25 -22.93 -35.44
C GLY A 18 5.00 -22.80 -36.30
N ARG A 19 5.16 -22.77 -37.62
CA ARG A 19 4.04 -22.80 -38.59
C ARG A 19 3.08 -23.95 -38.33
N PHE A 20 3.59 -25.11 -37.90
CA PHE A 20 2.76 -26.26 -37.53
C PHE A 20 1.82 -25.96 -36.35
N ASN A 21 2.27 -25.26 -35.30
CA ASN A 21 1.41 -24.90 -34.17
C ASN A 21 0.32 -23.91 -34.58
N ALA A 22 0.64 -22.98 -35.49
CA ALA A 22 -0.35 -22.07 -36.07
C ALA A 22 -1.41 -22.84 -36.87
N PHE A 23 -0.99 -23.80 -37.70
CA PHE A 23 -1.90 -24.69 -38.43
C PHE A 23 -2.81 -25.51 -37.50
N VAL A 24 -2.25 -26.18 -36.48
CA VAL A 24 -3.02 -26.97 -35.50
C VAL A 24 -4.02 -26.10 -34.76
N SER A 25 -3.64 -24.86 -34.41
CA SER A 25 -4.54 -23.90 -33.76
C SER A 25 -5.73 -23.52 -34.65
N LEU A 26 -5.52 -23.35 -35.97
CA LEU A 26 -6.58 -23.08 -36.94
C LEU A 26 -7.51 -24.29 -37.12
N GLU A 27 -6.95 -25.50 -37.22
CA GLU A 27 -7.76 -26.73 -37.33
C GLU A 27 -8.61 -26.94 -36.07
N MET A 28 -8.06 -26.75 -34.88
CA MET A 28 -8.81 -26.80 -33.62
C MET A 28 -9.94 -25.78 -33.59
N GLU A 29 -9.69 -24.55 -34.02
CA GLU A 29 -10.72 -23.51 -34.09
C GLU A 29 -11.83 -23.86 -35.09
N ARG A 30 -11.47 -24.45 -36.24
CA ARG A 30 -12.43 -24.94 -37.24
C ARG A 30 -13.31 -26.05 -36.68
N ILE A 31 -12.71 -27.04 -35.99
CA ILE A 31 -13.41 -28.14 -35.35
C ILE A 31 -14.38 -27.62 -34.28
N ASN A 32 -13.93 -26.69 -33.42
CA ASN A 32 -14.77 -26.09 -32.38
C ASN A 32 -15.96 -25.29 -32.95
N LYS A 33 -15.83 -24.77 -34.17
CA LYS A 33 -16.93 -24.08 -34.89
C LYS A 33 -17.89 -25.05 -35.61
N GLY A 34 -17.67 -26.36 -35.52
CA GLY A 34 -18.50 -27.37 -36.18
C GLY A 34 -18.36 -27.40 -37.70
N LEU A 35 -17.36 -26.72 -38.26
CA LEU A 35 -17.10 -26.71 -39.70
C LEU A 35 -16.46 -28.04 -40.10
N ARG A 36 -17.27 -28.96 -40.63
CA ARG A 36 -16.76 -30.18 -41.27
C ARG A 36 -15.83 -29.78 -42.42
N ARG A 37 -14.79 -30.60 -42.68
CA ARG A 37 -13.84 -30.37 -43.77
C ARG A 37 -14.62 -30.26 -45.08
N ALA A 38 -14.86 -29.04 -45.54
CA ALA A 38 -15.27 -28.81 -46.91
C ALA A 38 -14.10 -29.31 -47.76
N ALA A 39 -14.30 -30.44 -48.44
CA ALA A 39 -13.33 -31.04 -49.35
C ALA A 39 -13.22 -30.15 -50.59
N LYS A 40 -12.60 -28.98 -50.44
CA LYS A 40 -12.25 -28.10 -51.54
C LYS A 40 -10.87 -27.55 -51.26
N GLU A 41 -9.95 -28.07 -52.05
CA GLU A 41 -8.79 -27.43 -52.67
C GLU A 41 -8.59 -25.94 -52.40
N ASP A 42 -8.48 -25.57 -51.13
CA ASP A 42 -8.03 -24.26 -50.72
C ASP A 42 -6.58 -24.16 -51.18
N SER A 43 -6.40 -23.46 -52.31
CA SER A 43 -5.11 -23.20 -52.94
C SER A 43 -4.03 -22.99 -51.88
N ARG A 44 -2.92 -23.75 -51.95
CA ARG A 44 -1.83 -23.76 -50.96
C ARG A 44 -1.39 -22.36 -50.51
N LYS A 45 -1.50 -21.37 -51.40
CA LYS A 45 -1.22 -19.95 -51.12
C LYS A 45 -2.11 -19.36 -50.01
N LYS A 46 -3.41 -19.67 -50.00
CA LYS A 46 -4.35 -19.23 -48.95
C LYS A 46 -4.02 -19.87 -47.60
N GLN A 47 -3.62 -21.14 -47.59
CA GLN A 47 -3.22 -21.82 -46.35
C GLN A 47 -1.95 -21.20 -45.74
N ILE A 48 -0.97 -20.82 -46.56
CA ILE A 48 0.25 -20.15 -46.10
C ILE A 48 -0.09 -18.79 -45.47
N GLN A 49 -0.88 -17.96 -46.15
CA GLN A 49 -1.29 -16.65 -45.63
C GLN A 49 -2.07 -16.76 -44.31
N LEU A 50 -3.06 -17.66 -44.22
CA LEU A 50 -3.83 -17.88 -42.98
C LEU A 50 -2.92 -18.37 -41.84
N THR A 51 -1.94 -19.21 -42.14
CA THR A 51 -0.98 -19.70 -41.14
C THR A 51 -0.06 -18.58 -40.65
N GLU A 52 0.34 -17.66 -41.53
CA GLU A 52 1.17 -16.50 -41.16
C GLU A 52 0.44 -15.50 -40.27
N ASP A 53 -0.83 -15.20 -40.58
CA ASP A 53 -1.65 -14.35 -39.73
C ASP A 53 -1.89 -15.00 -38.36
N ARG A 54 -2.16 -16.32 -38.33
CA ARG A 54 -2.29 -17.03 -37.05
C ARG A 54 -0.98 -17.08 -36.27
N LEU A 55 0.16 -17.16 -36.93
CA LEU A 55 1.47 -17.14 -36.27
C LEU A 55 1.67 -15.83 -35.51
N LYS A 56 1.30 -14.68 -36.10
CA LYS A 56 1.33 -13.38 -35.41
C LYS A 56 0.45 -13.38 -34.17
N VAL A 57 -0.80 -13.86 -34.29
CA VAL A 57 -1.71 -13.97 -33.14
C VAL A 57 -1.14 -14.86 -32.02
N LEU A 58 -0.55 -16.01 -32.36
CA LEU A 58 0.08 -16.89 -31.37
C LEU A 58 1.31 -16.25 -30.73
N GLN A 59 2.06 -15.45 -31.48
CA GLN A 59 3.20 -14.72 -30.95
C GLN A 59 2.73 -13.63 -29.97
N ASP A 60 1.74 -12.83 -30.35
CA ASP A 60 1.13 -11.81 -29.48
C ASP A 60 0.53 -12.45 -28.23
N GLN A 61 -0.12 -13.60 -28.34
CA GLN A 61 -0.63 -14.35 -27.19
C GLN A 61 0.50 -14.85 -26.26
N ARG A 62 1.64 -15.28 -26.80
CA ARG A 62 2.79 -15.68 -25.98
C ARG A 62 3.44 -14.48 -25.30
N GLU A 63 3.53 -13.35 -25.99
CA GLU A 63 4.03 -12.09 -25.44
C GLU A 63 3.09 -11.59 -24.33
N ASN A 64 1.77 -11.58 -24.57
CA ASN A 64 0.76 -11.29 -23.56
C ASN A 64 0.74 -12.29 -22.41
N ARG A 65 1.07 -13.57 -22.62
CA ARG A 65 1.20 -14.52 -21.51
C ARG A 65 2.46 -14.28 -20.68
N THR A 66 3.50 -13.69 -21.27
CA THR A 66 4.76 -13.41 -20.56
C THR A 66 4.74 -12.06 -19.86
N ILE A 67 4.10 -11.05 -20.47
CA ILE A 67 4.17 -9.64 -20.06
C ILE A 67 2.80 -9.12 -19.63
N GLY A 68 1.73 -9.70 -20.14
CA GLY A 68 0.38 -9.25 -19.87
C GLY A 68 0.03 -9.47 -18.41
N ARG A 69 -0.69 -8.48 -17.86
CA ARG A 69 -1.21 -8.59 -16.51
C ARG A 69 -2.20 -9.73 -16.45
N HIS A 70 -2.04 -10.62 -15.48
CA HIS A 70 -3.03 -11.64 -15.21
C HIS A 70 -4.33 -10.98 -14.76
N ASN A 71 -5.41 -11.20 -15.52
CA ASN A 71 -6.73 -10.69 -15.18
C ASN A 71 -7.35 -11.42 -13.97
N VAL A 72 -6.82 -12.60 -13.62
CA VAL A 72 -7.28 -13.40 -12.49
C VAL A 72 -6.29 -13.26 -11.34
N ALA A 73 -6.73 -12.70 -10.23
CA ALA A 73 -5.90 -12.46 -9.05
C ALA A 73 -5.24 -13.75 -8.52
N LEU A 74 -5.92 -14.89 -8.63
CA LEU A 74 -5.41 -16.21 -8.24
C LEU A 74 -4.25 -16.69 -9.13
N ALA A 75 -4.32 -16.45 -10.45
CA ALA A 75 -3.22 -16.80 -11.35
C ALA A 75 -1.98 -15.95 -11.04
N ALA A 76 -2.18 -14.64 -10.81
CA ALA A 76 -1.10 -13.74 -10.38
C ALA A 76 -0.46 -14.18 -9.06
N PHE A 77 -1.27 -14.69 -8.11
CA PHE A 77 -0.79 -15.19 -6.82
C PHE A 77 0.19 -16.36 -7.00
N HIS A 78 -0.22 -17.40 -7.73
CA HIS A 78 0.64 -18.57 -7.96
C HIS A 78 1.89 -18.23 -8.76
N ASP A 79 1.76 -17.37 -9.78
CA ASP A 79 2.89 -16.92 -10.60
C ASP A 79 3.91 -16.13 -9.77
N THR A 80 3.43 -15.22 -8.91
CA THR A 80 4.29 -14.45 -8.00
C THR A 80 5.06 -15.36 -7.06
N ARG A 81 4.38 -16.34 -6.43
CA ARG A 81 5.04 -17.29 -5.51
C ARG A 81 6.07 -18.16 -6.22
N SER A 82 5.71 -18.78 -7.33
CA SER A 82 6.66 -19.64 -8.06
C SER A 82 7.87 -18.84 -8.54
N THR A 83 7.66 -17.61 -9.03
CA THR A 83 8.76 -16.74 -9.44
C THR A 83 9.61 -16.31 -8.24
N PHE A 84 8.99 -15.96 -7.11
CA PHE A 84 9.68 -15.60 -5.87
C PHE A 84 10.56 -16.74 -5.34
N ASP A 85 10.03 -17.97 -5.27
CA ASP A 85 10.76 -19.15 -4.80
C ASP A 85 11.98 -19.44 -5.69
N ASN A 86 11.82 -19.31 -7.02
CA ASN A 86 12.91 -19.47 -7.97
C ASN A 86 13.99 -18.39 -7.76
N ILE A 87 13.60 -17.13 -7.56
CA ILE A 87 14.56 -16.04 -7.31
C ILE A 87 15.27 -16.25 -5.97
N SER A 88 14.55 -16.64 -4.91
CA SER A 88 15.14 -16.94 -3.60
C SER A 88 16.24 -17.98 -3.73
N GLN A 89 15.96 -19.11 -4.41
CA GLN A 89 16.96 -20.16 -4.61
C GLN A 89 18.18 -19.69 -5.40
N GLU A 90 17.98 -18.82 -6.40
CA GLU A 90 19.09 -18.25 -7.17
C GLU A 90 19.93 -17.27 -6.34
N LEU A 91 19.30 -16.50 -5.45
CA LEU A 91 20.01 -15.63 -4.50
C LEU A 91 20.82 -16.48 -3.51
N ASP A 92 20.28 -17.57 -2.99
CA ASP A 92 21.03 -18.50 -2.12
C ASP A 92 22.24 -19.08 -2.85
N ARG A 93 22.07 -19.54 -4.10
CA ARG A 93 23.18 -20.02 -4.95
C ARG A 93 24.22 -18.93 -5.24
N LEU A 94 23.79 -17.68 -5.39
CA LEU A 94 24.70 -16.56 -5.57
C LEU A 94 25.54 -16.33 -4.30
N THR A 95 24.90 -16.34 -3.14
CA THR A 95 25.58 -16.23 -1.84
C THR A 95 26.59 -17.36 -1.64
N MET A 96 26.22 -18.61 -1.92
CA MET A 96 27.14 -19.75 -1.79
C MET A 96 28.38 -19.65 -2.70
N ARG A 97 28.24 -19.09 -3.92
CA ARG A 97 29.35 -19.01 -4.88
C ARG A 97 30.23 -17.78 -4.73
N THR A 98 29.67 -16.68 -4.22
CA THR A 98 30.34 -15.37 -4.26
C THR A 98 30.47 -14.72 -2.89
N GLY A 99 29.79 -15.24 -1.86
CA GLY A 99 29.71 -14.61 -0.55
C GLY A 99 28.84 -13.34 -0.52
N ASN A 100 28.16 -12.99 -1.61
CA ASN A 100 27.28 -11.83 -1.65
C ASN A 100 25.97 -12.12 -0.92
N GLU A 101 25.60 -11.27 0.03
CA GLU A 101 24.34 -11.37 0.77
C GLU A 101 23.26 -10.52 0.10
N ALA A 102 22.00 -10.97 0.16
CA ALA A 102 20.87 -10.28 -0.45
C ALA A 102 19.67 -10.19 0.49
N PHE A 103 18.92 -9.10 0.34
CA PHE A 103 17.61 -8.86 0.94
C PHE A 103 16.61 -8.62 -0.18
N LEU A 104 15.60 -9.49 -0.31
CA LEU A 104 14.56 -9.38 -1.31
C LEU A 104 13.20 -9.18 -0.65
N VAL A 105 12.50 -8.14 -1.09
CA VAL A 105 11.13 -7.84 -0.67
C VAL A 105 10.25 -7.68 -1.90
N VAL A 106 9.15 -8.42 -1.93
CA VAL A 106 8.13 -8.34 -2.99
C VAL A 106 6.79 -8.00 -2.35
N VAL A 107 6.22 -6.87 -2.76
CA VAL A 107 4.95 -6.35 -2.26
C VAL A 107 3.96 -6.15 -3.40
N ARG A 108 2.65 -6.27 -3.12
CA ARG A 108 1.61 -5.93 -4.08
C ARG A 108 1.41 -4.41 -4.13
N SER A 109 0.98 -3.92 -5.29
CA SER A 109 0.60 -2.51 -5.50
C SER A 109 -0.91 -2.28 -5.44
N ASN A 110 -1.72 -3.34 -5.39
CA ASN A 110 -3.18 -3.26 -5.39
C ASN A 110 -3.76 -4.19 -4.33
N LEU A 111 -4.74 -3.69 -3.57
CA LEU A 111 -5.47 -4.41 -2.51
C LEU A 111 -6.24 -5.63 -3.02
N ALA A 112 -6.60 -5.66 -4.30
CA ALA A 112 -7.32 -6.79 -4.90
C ALA A 112 -6.46 -8.07 -5.04
N HIS A 113 -5.12 -7.96 -4.93
CA HIS A 113 -4.24 -9.13 -4.98
C HIS A 113 -4.19 -9.85 -3.63
N TYR A 114 -4.23 -11.18 -3.63
CA TYR A 114 -4.18 -11.99 -2.40
C TYR A 114 -2.77 -12.19 -1.82
N ASN A 115 -1.72 -11.73 -2.51
CA ASN A 115 -0.35 -11.90 -2.04
C ASN A 115 -0.12 -11.12 -0.75
N ILE A 116 0.41 -11.81 0.26
CA ILE A 116 1.03 -11.21 1.45
C ILE A 116 2.44 -10.77 1.04
N PRO A 117 3.01 -9.70 1.63
CA PRO A 117 4.42 -9.34 1.41
C PRO A 117 5.34 -10.55 1.58
N LEU A 118 6.17 -10.80 0.57
CA LEU A 118 7.14 -11.88 0.59
C LEU A 118 8.52 -11.30 0.90
N VAL A 119 9.21 -11.90 1.86
CA VAL A 119 10.53 -11.49 2.33
C VAL A 119 11.46 -12.69 2.25
N CYS A 120 12.65 -12.48 1.71
CA CYS A 120 13.71 -13.47 1.62
C CYS A 120 15.04 -12.80 1.99
N THR A 121 15.78 -13.45 2.88
CA THR A 121 17.12 -13.07 3.31
C THR A 121 18.04 -14.27 3.08
N THR A 122 19.20 -14.04 2.48
CA THR A 122 20.15 -15.13 2.18
C THR A 122 21.06 -15.46 3.36
N SER A 123 21.10 -14.59 4.39
CA SER A 123 21.99 -14.67 5.54
C SER A 123 21.34 -14.01 6.74
N GLU A 124 21.50 -14.59 7.93
CA GLU A 124 21.02 -14.05 9.20
C GLU A 124 21.62 -12.67 9.51
N ARG A 125 22.83 -12.39 9.02
CA ARG A 125 23.50 -11.08 9.16
C ARG A 125 22.70 -9.93 8.57
N VAL A 126 21.97 -10.20 7.49
CA VAL A 126 21.10 -9.20 6.85
C VAL A 126 19.93 -8.88 7.78
N ASP A 127 19.34 -9.89 8.41
CA ASP A 127 18.26 -9.71 9.38
C ASP A 127 18.75 -9.01 10.65
N GLU A 128 19.93 -9.37 11.16
CA GLU A 128 20.58 -8.66 12.27
C GLU A 128 20.82 -7.20 11.92
N PHE A 129 21.30 -6.90 10.71
CA PHE A 129 21.50 -5.53 10.25
C PHE A 129 20.19 -4.73 10.21
N LEU A 130 19.09 -5.33 9.73
CA LEU A 130 17.78 -4.68 9.72
C LEU A 130 17.29 -4.41 11.16
N ASN A 131 17.41 -5.40 12.04
CA ASN A 131 16.95 -5.30 13.42
C ASN A 131 17.81 -4.33 14.26
N LEU A 132 19.13 -4.37 14.13
CA LEU A 132 20.05 -3.55 14.91
C LEU A 132 20.26 -2.16 14.29
N GLY A 133 20.48 -2.11 12.97
CA GLY A 133 20.80 -0.89 12.24
C GLY A 133 19.58 -0.03 11.96
N LEU A 134 18.48 -0.65 11.50
CA LEU A 134 17.24 0.07 11.15
C LEU A 134 16.16 -0.01 12.23
N LYS A 135 16.35 -0.83 13.28
CA LYS A 135 15.36 -1.04 14.34
C LYS A 135 14.00 -1.46 13.79
N ILE A 136 14.01 -2.27 12.73
CA ILE A 136 12.82 -2.75 12.07
C ILE A 136 13.06 -4.18 11.58
N SER A 137 12.08 -5.07 11.80
CA SER A 137 12.14 -6.42 11.24
C SER A 137 11.96 -6.37 9.71
N GLY A 138 12.50 -7.36 9.01
CA GLY A 138 12.29 -7.50 7.56
C GLY A 138 10.80 -7.56 7.19
N GLU A 139 9.98 -8.23 8.01
CA GLU A 139 8.52 -8.29 7.83
C GLU A 139 7.85 -6.93 7.99
N ASP A 140 8.20 -6.17 9.04
CA ASP A 140 7.61 -4.85 9.29
C ASP A 140 8.05 -3.85 8.23
N PHE A 141 9.28 -3.96 7.74
CA PHE A 141 9.75 -3.21 6.58
C PHE A 141 8.89 -3.52 5.35
N ALA A 142 8.64 -4.80 5.07
CA ALA A 142 7.81 -5.22 3.94
C ALA A 142 6.36 -4.74 4.06
N ARG A 143 5.75 -4.79 5.26
CA ARG A 143 4.40 -4.24 5.52
C ARG A 143 4.34 -2.73 5.30
N LYS A 144 5.34 -1.97 5.79
CA LYS A 144 5.42 -0.53 5.55
C LYS A 144 5.61 -0.22 4.07
N LEU A 145 6.47 -0.95 3.38
CA LEU A 145 6.68 -0.80 1.95
C LEU A 145 5.39 -1.13 1.15
N GLU A 146 4.67 -2.19 1.52
CA GLU A 146 3.37 -2.52 0.91
C GLU A 146 2.35 -1.40 1.15
N GLY A 147 2.25 -0.90 2.38
CA GLY A 147 1.39 0.23 2.72
C GLY A 147 1.71 1.46 1.88
N TYR A 148 3.00 1.73 1.62
CA TYR A 148 3.44 2.79 0.71
C TYR A 148 3.00 2.54 -0.73
N MET A 149 3.15 1.32 -1.23
CA MET A 149 2.80 1.01 -2.62
C MET A 149 1.29 1.08 -2.88
N ILE A 150 0.48 0.72 -1.89
CA ILE A 150 -0.99 0.77 -1.98
C ILE A 150 -1.52 2.19 -1.78
N SER A 151 -1.03 2.88 -0.75
CA SER A 151 -1.60 4.16 -0.31
C SER A 151 -0.81 5.39 -0.79
N GLY A 152 0.35 5.18 -1.41
CA GLY A 152 1.32 6.23 -1.73
C GLY A 152 2.04 6.78 -0.48
N VAL A 153 2.76 7.90 -0.68
CA VAL A 153 3.51 8.63 0.36
C VAL A 153 2.63 8.98 1.56
N GLN A 154 1.34 9.24 1.32
CA GLN A 154 0.37 9.62 2.33
C GLN A 154 0.12 8.52 3.36
N GLY A 155 0.28 7.24 3.01
CA GLY A 155 0.04 6.13 3.91
C GLY A 155 1.15 5.83 4.91
N VAL A 156 2.39 6.20 4.61
CA VAL A 156 3.58 5.77 5.39
C VAL A 156 4.23 6.88 6.19
N VAL A 157 4.11 8.13 5.74
CA VAL A 157 4.81 9.27 6.37
C VAL A 157 3.94 10.02 7.36
N GLN A 158 2.63 9.72 7.46
CA GLN A 158 1.82 10.38 8.47
C GLN A 158 2.13 9.85 9.86
N ASN A 159 3.08 10.52 10.51
CA ASN A 159 3.24 10.51 11.95
C ASN A 159 1.86 10.59 12.60
N HIS A 160 1.60 9.78 13.62
CA HIS A 160 0.34 9.80 14.37
C HIS A 160 -0.09 11.23 14.73
N ALA A 161 0.88 12.08 15.09
CA ALA A 161 0.66 13.50 15.35
C ALA A 161 0.13 14.27 14.13
N GLN A 162 0.66 14.03 12.92
CA GLN A 162 0.18 14.66 11.68
C GLN A 162 -1.22 14.18 11.29
N ARG A 163 -1.50 12.88 11.48
CA ARG A 163 -2.84 12.32 11.26
C ARG A 163 -3.85 12.96 12.20
N LEU A 164 -3.52 13.04 13.49
CA LEU A 164 -4.35 13.70 14.49
C LEU A 164 -4.58 15.17 14.14
N LEU A 165 -3.53 15.91 13.75
CA LEU A 165 -3.63 17.32 13.38
C LEU A 165 -4.49 17.54 12.13
N SER A 166 -4.42 16.63 11.17
CA SER A 166 -5.29 16.62 9.98
C SER A 166 -6.75 16.38 10.35
N GLN A 167 -7.03 15.39 11.21
CA GLN A 167 -8.38 15.12 11.71
C GLN A 167 -8.94 16.32 12.50
N LYS A 168 -8.13 16.94 13.37
CA LYS A 168 -8.52 18.16 14.11
C LYS A 168 -8.89 19.30 13.16
N LYS A 169 -8.11 19.49 12.08
CA LYS A 169 -8.37 20.51 11.07
C LYS A 169 -9.69 20.25 10.32
N GLU A 170 -9.94 18.99 9.96
CA GLU A 170 -11.17 18.57 9.30
C GLU A 170 -12.40 18.81 10.19
N VAL A 171 -12.34 18.40 11.47
CA VAL A 171 -13.41 18.67 12.44
C VAL A 171 -13.64 20.15 12.64
N ALA A 172 -12.58 20.95 12.77
CA ALA A 172 -12.71 22.40 12.90
C ALA A 172 -13.39 23.02 11.66
N ALA A 173 -13.11 22.51 10.45
CA ALA A 173 -13.78 22.95 9.23
C ALA A 173 -15.25 22.50 9.19
N LEU A 174 -15.56 21.28 9.63
CA LEU A 174 -16.92 20.75 9.72
C LEU A 174 -17.79 21.58 10.67
N ILE A 175 -17.27 21.88 11.87
CA ILE A 175 -17.93 22.72 12.87
C ILE A 175 -18.22 24.12 12.28
N LYS A 176 -17.22 24.75 11.65
CA LYS A 176 -17.40 26.06 11.00
C LYS A 176 -18.45 26.00 9.88
N SER A 177 -18.45 24.95 9.07
CA SER A 177 -19.42 24.77 7.98
C SER A 177 -20.85 24.65 8.51
N LYS A 178 -21.06 23.83 9.54
CA LYS A 178 -22.39 23.62 10.15
C LYS A 178 -22.91 24.86 10.88
N LEU A 179 -22.03 25.69 11.42
CA LEU A 179 -22.36 26.98 12.03
C LEU A 179 -22.49 28.13 11.00
N GLY A 180 -22.00 27.90 9.77
CA GLY A 180 -21.78 28.88 8.71
C GLY A 180 -23.01 29.52 8.08
N LYS A 181 -24.22 29.28 8.60
CA LYS A 181 -25.35 30.17 8.30
C LYS A 181 -25.11 31.60 8.82
N GLN A 182 -24.20 31.79 9.78
CA GLN A 182 -23.75 33.10 10.22
C GLN A 182 -22.25 33.25 9.98
N LYS A 183 -21.82 34.43 9.49
CA LYS A 183 -20.41 34.75 9.26
C LYS A 183 -19.71 34.97 10.61
N VAL A 184 -19.34 33.88 11.29
CA VAL A 184 -18.50 33.92 12.49
C VAL A 184 -17.03 33.99 12.04
N PRO A 185 -16.33 35.13 12.21
CA PRO A 185 -14.97 35.28 11.66
C PRO A 185 -13.95 34.33 12.29
N ARG A 186 -14.09 34.09 13.61
CA ARG A 186 -13.24 33.20 14.38
C ARG A 186 -14.06 32.52 15.48
N MET A 187 -13.91 31.20 15.61
CA MET A 187 -14.54 30.44 16.68
C MET A 187 -13.80 30.66 18.00
N MET A 188 -14.49 31.10 19.04
CA MET A 188 -13.99 31.20 20.41
C MET A 188 -14.61 30.09 21.25
N TYR A 189 -13.80 29.15 21.73
CA TYR A 189 -14.25 28.06 22.61
C TYR A 189 -14.21 28.49 24.09
N THR A 190 -13.26 29.34 24.47
CA THR A 190 -13.24 30.02 25.77
C THR A 190 -14.37 31.06 25.82
N ASN A 191 -15.13 31.07 26.92
CA ASN A 191 -16.31 31.92 27.09
C ASN A 191 -17.28 31.86 25.89
N PHE A 192 -17.51 30.65 25.36
CA PHE A 192 -18.39 30.42 24.20
C PHE A 192 -19.78 31.08 24.39
N ALA A 193 -20.30 31.07 25.61
CA ALA A 193 -21.58 31.72 25.95
C ALA A 193 -21.59 33.23 25.65
N GLU A 194 -20.52 33.95 25.97
CA GLU A 194 -20.43 35.40 25.81
C GLU A 194 -20.11 35.80 24.37
N HIS A 195 -19.16 35.10 23.75
CA HIS A 195 -18.66 35.49 22.43
C HIS A 195 -19.47 34.92 21.28
N ILE A 196 -19.99 33.69 21.42
CA ILE A 196 -20.73 33.01 20.37
C ILE A 196 -22.23 33.02 20.66
N THR A 197 -22.65 32.48 21.81
CA THR A 197 -24.08 32.33 22.12
C THR A 197 -24.78 33.69 22.22
N ARG A 198 -24.22 34.68 22.92
CA ARG A 198 -24.84 36.00 23.06
C ARG A 198 -24.90 36.78 21.74
N LYS A 199 -23.83 36.75 20.94
CA LYS A 199 -23.72 37.53 19.69
C LYS A 199 -24.49 36.91 18.53
N PHE A 200 -24.37 35.59 18.35
CA PHE A 200 -24.91 34.88 17.19
C PHE A 200 -26.20 34.08 17.51
N ARG A 201 -26.60 34.04 18.79
CA ARG A 201 -27.80 33.33 19.28
C ARG A 201 -27.80 31.83 18.94
N VAL A 202 -26.61 31.24 18.96
CA VAL A 202 -26.37 29.81 18.69
C VAL A 202 -26.15 29.07 20.01
N ARG A 203 -26.87 27.97 20.24
CA ARG A 203 -26.56 27.01 21.30
C ARG A 203 -26.28 25.64 20.70
N VAL A 204 -25.14 25.04 21.07
CA VAL A 204 -24.78 23.67 20.71
C VAL A 204 -25.31 22.76 21.80
N LYS A 205 -26.26 21.88 21.47
CA LYS A 205 -26.74 20.83 22.38
C LYS A 205 -26.04 19.51 22.07
N ASN A 206 -26.05 18.59 23.04
CA ASN A 206 -25.53 17.23 22.91
C ASN A 206 -24.07 17.17 22.45
N TRP A 207 -23.20 17.97 23.09
CA TRP A 207 -21.77 17.87 22.85
C TRP A 207 -21.30 16.49 23.36
N PRO A 208 -20.60 15.69 22.53
CA PRO A 208 -20.32 14.28 22.84
C PRO A 208 -19.20 14.06 23.88
N LEU A 209 -18.53 15.14 24.31
CA LEU A 209 -17.46 15.09 25.31
C LEU A 209 -17.94 15.74 26.60
N ASP A 210 -17.40 15.31 27.73
CA ASP A 210 -17.77 15.88 29.04
C ASP A 210 -17.41 17.37 29.15
N THR A 211 -16.39 17.80 28.41
CA THR A 211 -15.89 19.18 28.43
C THR A 211 -15.96 19.81 27.03
N PHE A 212 -16.48 21.03 26.96
CA PHE A 212 -16.55 21.80 25.73
C PHE A 212 -15.18 22.41 25.39
N LYS A 213 -14.45 21.78 24.47
CA LYS A 213 -13.06 22.12 24.10
C LYS A 213 -12.90 22.42 22.61
N SER A 214 -11.83 23.15 22.28
CA SER A 214 -11.42 23.37 20.89
C SER A 214 -10.94 22.06 20.27
N PRO A 215 -11.20 21.80 18.96
CA PRO A 215 -10.62 20.66 18.26
C PRO A 215 -9.09 20.59 18.36
N SER A 216 -8.41 21.74 18.45
CA SER A 216 -6.95 21.80 18.63
C SER A 216 -6.48 21.19 19.96
N ASP A 217 -7.31 21.25 21.00
CA ASP A 217 -6.97 20.85 22.38
C ASP A 217 -7.31 19.37 22.66
N LEU A 218 -7.93 18.66 21.71
CA LEU A 218 -8.25 17.23 21.86
C LEU A 218 -6.95 16.41 21.87
N ALA A 219 -6.74 15.57 22.87
CA ALA A 219 -5.46 14.86 23.00
C ALA A 219 -5.43 13.59 22.15
N THR A 220 -6.59 12.94 21.94
CA THR A 220 -6.66 11.60 21.37
C THR A 220 -7.43 11.55 20.05
N SER A 221 -7.06 10.61 19.17
CA SER A 221 -7.79 10.40 17.91
C SER A 221 -9.22 9.93 18.13
N ALA A 222 -9.50 9.24 19.25
CA ALA A 222 -10.83 8.75 19.58
C ALA A 222 -11.80 9.91 19.89
N GLU A 223 -11.37 10.90 20.68
CA GLU A 223 -12.16 12.12 20.95
C GLU A 223 -12.46 12.88 19.66
N VAL A 224 -11.48 13.01 18.76
CA VAL A 224 -11.66 13.69 17.47
C VAL A 224 -12.69 12.94 16.62
N GLN A 225 -12.63 11.61 16.54
CA GLN A 225 -13.59 10.80 15.80
C GLN A 225 -15.01 10.84 16.39
N LEU A 226 -15.14 10.77 17.71
CA LEU A 226 -16.42 10.93 18.41
C LEU A 226 -17.04 12.28 18.06
N LEU A 227 -16.23 13.34 18.07
CA LEU A 227 -16.69 14.67 17.70
C LEU A 227 -17.09 14.74 16.22
N THR A 228 -16.29 14.20 15.29
CA THR A 228 -16.64 14.12 13.86
C THR A 228 -17.99 13.43 13.65
N ASN A 229 -18.18 12.27 14.29
CA ASN A 229 -19.39 11.45 14.15
C ASN A 229 -20.61 12.19 14.71
N ALA A 230 -20.49 12.80 15.89
CA ALA A 230 -21.57 13.62 16.46
C ALA A 230 -21.98 14.75 15.52
N TRP A 231 -21.01 15.47 14.91
CA TRP A 231 -21.27 16.55 13.95
C TRP A 231 -21.86 16.10 12.61
N ASN A 232 -21.61 14.87 12.20
CA ASN A 232 -22.22 14.27 11.01
C ASN A 232 -23.64 13.81 11.25
N THR A 233 -23.90 13.11 12.37
CA THR A 233 -25.25 12.73 12.81
C THR A 233 -26.09 13.98 13.13
N GLY A 234 -25.43 15.07 13.53
CA GLY A 234 -26.01 16.39 13.69
C GLY A 234 -26.28 16.70 15.16
N PRO A 235 -25.42 17.47 15.85
CA PRO A 235 -25.83 18.09 17.10
C PRO A 235 -26.98 19.03 16.79
N GLU A 236 -27.95 19.09 17.69
CA GLU A 236 -29.00 20.10 17.62
C GLU A 236 -28.38 21.47 17.86
N VAL A 237 -27.99 22.13 16.76
CA VAL A 237 -27.63 23.55 16.77
C VAL A 237 -28.93 24.33 16.77
N THR A 238 -29.49 24.51 17.96
CA THR A 238 -30.70 25.32 18.13
C THR A 238 -30.34 26.80 18.03
N ARG A 239 -31.04 27.49 17.15
CA ARG A 239 -31.06 28.95 17.11
C ARG A 239 -32.06 29.42 18.16
N ARG A 240 -31.60 30.24 19.11
CA ARG A 240 -32.53 30.85 20.06
C ARG A 240 -33.43 31.82 19.27
N SER A 241 -34.73 31.55 19.22
CA SER A 241 -35.68 32.52 18.67
C SER A 241 -35.64 33.78 19.53
N ASN A 242 -35.87 34.94 18.91
CA ASN A 242 -35.78 36.24 19.60
C ASN A 242 -36.86 36.44 20.67
N ASP A 243 -37.79 35.50 20.83
CA ASP A 243 -39.04 35.69 21.56
C ASP A 243 -38.98 35.23 23.03
N GLU A 244 -37.96 34.47 23.42
CA GLU A 244 -37.83 33.94 24.78
C GLU A 244 -37.19 34.90 25.80
N GLY A 245 -36.97 36.16 25.42
CA GLY A 245 -36.21 37.14 26.19
C GLY A 245 -36.99 37.94 27.24
N ARG A 246 -38.27 37.62 27.51
CA ARG A 246 -39.11 38.41 28.43
C ARG A 246 -39.81 37.62 29.54
N ALA A 247 -39.27 36.46 29.91
CA ALA A 247 -39.65 35.80 31.17
C ALA A 247 -38.71 36.26 32.30
N SER A 248 -39.29 36.94 33.29
CA SER A 248 -38.67 37.64 34.41
C SER A 248 -37.73 36.78 35.27
N PRO A 249 -36.59 37.32 35.76
CA PRO A 249 -35.90 36.76 36.90
C PRO A 249 -36.61 37.25 38.18
N ALA A 250 -37.53 36.45 38.71
CA ALA A 250 -38.08 36.66 40.04
C ALA A 250 -38.00 35.35 40.82
N GLN A 251 -37.34 35.44 41.98
CA GLN A 251 -37.30 34.49 43.08
C GLN A 251 -36.58 33.14 42.87
N GLU A 252 -35.35 33.08 43.35
CA GLU A 252 -34.92 32.00 44.25
C GLU A 252 -33.81 32.53 45.17
N HIS A 253 -34.22 33.24 46.21
CA HIS A 253 -33.41 33.47 47.39
C HIS A 253 -34.23 33.02 48.62
N GLY A 254 -33.70 32.03 49.34
CA GLY A 254 -33.82 31.95 50.79
C GLY A 254 -34.82 30.95 51.35
N ALA A 255 -34.31 29.78 51.77
CA ALA A 255 -34.80 29.09 52.96
C ALA A 255 -33.59 28.48 53.71
N PRO A 256 -33.29 28.94 54.95
CA PRO A 256 -32.34 28.29 55.83
C PRO A 256 -33.06 27.34 56.82
N GLY A 257 -32.42 26.21 57.13
CA GLY A 257 -32.64 25.46 58.36
C GLY A 257 -33.70 24.35 58.32
N SER A 258 -33.24 23.10 58.40
CA SER A 258 -33.90 22.09 59.23
C SER A 258 -32.89 21.00 59.62
N ASP A 259 -32.73 20.86 60.92
CA ASP A 259 -31.89 19.90 61.64
C ASP A 259 -32.40 18.45 61.59
N CYS A 260 -31.45 17.54 61.89
CA CYS A 260 -31.56 16.20 62.50
C CYS A 260 -31.99 14.97 61.66
N PRO A 261 -31.62 13.72 62.06
CA PRO A 261 -30.55 13.24 62.98
C PRO A 261 -29.73 12.04 62.39
N PRO A 262 -28.78 11.41 63.12
CA PRO A 262 -27.88 10.40 62.58
C PRO A 262 -28.50 8.99 62.61
N THR A 263 -28.15 8.14 61.67
CA THR A 263 -28.39 6.69 61.79
C THR A 263 -27.14 5.94 61.41
N ASP A 264 -26.63 5.28 62.44
CA ASP A 264 -25.45 4.45 62.48
C ASP A 264 -25.80 3.00 62.08
N LEU A 265 -24.80 2.29 61.57
CA LEU A 265 -24.65 0.82 61.52
C LEU A 265 -25.75 -0.04 60.86
N SER A 266 -25.39 -0.72 59.76
CA SER A 266 -25.14 -2.18 59.79
C SER A 266 -24.94 -2.77 58.38
N ASN A 267 -23.76 -3.36 58.19
CA ASN A 267 -23.48 -4.41 57.22
C ASN A 267 -24.00 -5.74 57.82
N PRO A 268 -24.51 -6.71 57.03
CA PRO A 268 -23.64 -7.82 56.64
C PRO A 268 -23.92 -8.44 55.25
N THR A 269 -22.84 -8.95 54.65
CA THR A 269 -22.70 -10.02 53.63
C THR A 269 -23.37 -11.35 54.08
N PRO A 270 -23.47 -12.47 53.30
CA PRO A 270 -23.10 -12.73 51.89
C PRO A 270 -24.09 -13.65 51.09
N ALA A 271 -23.67 -13.99 49.86
CA ALA A 271 -23.89 -15.24 49.11
C ALA A 271 -25.17 -15.42 48.27
N SER A 272 -24.96 -15.57 46.95
CA SER A 272 -25.52 -16.70 46.19
C SER A 272 -24.73 -16.92 44.90
N ALA A 273 -24.20 -18.14 44.80
CA ALA A 273 -23.48 -18.70 43.68
C ALA A 273 -24.47 -19.18 42.60
N VAL A 274 -24.11 -18.99 41.33
CA VAL A 274 -24.68 -19.76 40.22
C VAL A 274 -23.54 -20.43 39.48
N THR A 275 -23.51 -21.74 39.62
CA THR A 275 -22.62 -22.71 38.99
C THR A 275 -23.12 -22.98 37.56
N SER A 276 -22.21 -23.05 36.58
CA SER A 276 -22.41 -23.82 35.35
C SER A 276 -21.07 -24.32 34.83
N PRO A 277 -20.99 -25.57 34.34
CA PRO A 277 -19.73 -26.26 34.10
C PRO A 277 -19.24 -26.04 32.66
N SER A 278 -17.92 -25.97 32.46
CA SER A 278 -17.34 -26.23 31.15
C SER A 278 -15.96 -26.88 31.28
N LEU A 279 -15.83 -28.00 30.57
CA LEU A 279 -14.74 -28.95 30.58
C LEU A 279 -13.41 -28.39 30.06
N ALA A 280 -12.32 -28.83 30.68
CA ALA A 280 -10.97 -28.83 30.11
C ALA A 280 -10.80 -30.03 29.15
N PRO A 281 -9.82 -30.00 28.22
CA PRO A 281 -8.44 -30.42 28.55
C PRO A 281 -7.41 -29.40 28.01
N GLY A 282 -6.30 -29.09 28.69
CA GLY A 282 -5.16 -29.98 28.93
C GLY A 282 -4.02 -29.62 27.95
N GLY A 283 -2.96 -28.96 28.42
CA GLY A 283 -1.79 -28.71 27.56
C GLY A 283 -0.79 -27.66 28.09
N ALA A 284 0.28 -28.17 28.72
CA ALA A 284 1.65 -27.65 28.78
C ALA A 284 1.92 -26.18 29.19
N SER A 285 2.41 -26.07 30.43
CA SER A 285 3.16 -24.96 31.01
C SER A 285 4.55 -24.82 30.38
N LEU A 286 4.90 -23.61 29.91
CA LEU A 286 6.28 -23.14 29.80
C LEU A 286 6.37 -21.65 30.17
N ALA A 287 7.45 -21.34 30.86
CA ALA A 287 7.65 -20.19 31.72
C ALA A 287 7.62 -18.83 31.01
N ALA A 288 7.00 -17.87 31.69
CA ALA A 288 7.09 -16.44 31.41
C ALA A 288 8.44 -15.88 31.88
N SER A 289 9.13 -15.16 31.00
CA SER A 289 10.23 -14.26 31.33
C SER A 289 9.76 -12.83 31.14
N SER A 290 9.71 -12.08 32.24
CA SER A 290 9.33 -10.68 32.31
C SER A 290 10.58 -9.80 32.23
N HIS A 291 10.77 -9.11 31.12
CA HIS A 291 11.66 -7.95 31.04
C HIS A 291 10.87 -6.68 30.72
N ALA A 292 10.56 -5.95 31.78
CA ALA A 292 10.16 -4.56 31.73
C ALA A 292 11.38 -3.70 31.41
N GLY A 293 11.41 -3.12 30.21
CA GLY A 293 12.42 -2.15 29.78
C GLY A 293 11.75 -1.01 29.03
N ALA A 294 11.34 0.03 29.77
CA ALA A 294 10.83 1.28 29.22
C ALA A 294 11.99 2.07 28.58
N GLY A 295 12.23 1.83 27.29
CA GLY A 295 13.18 2.58 26.46
C GLY A 295 12.47 3.69 25.67
N ARG A 296 12.66 4.93 26.10
CA ARG A 296 12.25 6.15 25.39
C ARG A 296 12.97 6.23 24.03
N ALA A 297 12.23 6.16 22.92
CA ALA A 297 12.79 6.31 21.58
C ALA A 297 13.27 7.76 21.34
N PRO A 298 14.46 7.98 20.75
CA PRO A 298 14.86 9.31 20.33
C PRO A 298 14.13 9.71 19.05
N ASP A 299 13.39 10.82 19.13
CA ASP A 299 12.89 11.58 18.00
C ASP A 299 14.07 12.14 17.19
N GLY A 300 14.14 11.82 15.90
CA GLY A 300 15.08 12.48 14.99
C GLY A 300 15.57 11.60 13.84
N PHE A 301 14.69 11.20 12.93
CA PHE A 301 15.13 10.74 11.60
C PHE A 301 15.48 11.98 10.76
N VAL A 302 16.72 12.46 10.92
CA VAL A 302 17.29 13.53 10.09
C VAL A 302 17.66 12.92 8.74
N ASN A 303 17.09 13.46 7.66
CA ASN A 303 17.57 13.23 6.29
C ASN A 303 19.00 13.77 6.17
N SER A 304 20.00 12.96 6.51
CA SER A 304 21.42 13.28 6.45
C SER A 304 21.96 13.07 5.04
N TYR A 305 21.74 14.05 4.16
CA TYR A 305 22.65 14.32 3.03
C TYR A 305 23.88 15.15 3.48
N ALA A 306 24.29 15.03 4.74
CA ALA A 306 25.46 15.68 5.30
C ALA A 306 26.54 14.62 5.54
N VAL A 307 27.52 14.57 4.64
CA VAL A 307 28.75 13.80 4.85
C VAL A 307 29.65 14.64 5.75
N SER A 308 29.92 14.18 6.96
CA SER A 308 30.89 14.82 7.86
C SER A 308 32.31 14.56 7.37
N GLY A 309 33.06 15.62 7.07
CA GLY A 309 34.50 15.54 6.83
C GLY A 309 35.27 15.21 8.11
N VAL A 310 36.54 14.83 7.97
CA VAL A 310 37.43 14.34 9.05
C VAL A 310 37.59 15.36 10.20
N ASP A 311 37.28 16.64 9.98
CA ASP A 311 37.35 17.70 10.99
C ASP A 311 35.99 18.11 11.61
N GLY A 312 34.93 17.31 11.42
CA GLY A 312 33.61 17.58 12.02
C GLY A 312 32.85 18.79 11.45
N LYS A 313 33.40 19.49 10.45
CA LYS A 313 32.67 20.55 9.72
C LYS A 313 31.68 19.95 8.72
N VAL A 314 30.42 20.38 8.82
CA VAL A 314 29.35 20.00 7.89
C VAL A 314 29.57 20.73 6.56
N VAL A 315 29.99 19.99 5.53
CA VAL A 315 30.17 20.52 4.19
C VAL A 315 28.88 20.30 3.39
N HIS A 316 28.16 21.37 3.10
CA HIS A 316 27.03 21.30 2.17
C HIS A 316 27.55 20.96 0.77
N ALA A 317 27.15 19.81 0.24
CA ALA A 317 27.48 19.39 -1.11
C ALA A 317 26.86 20.38 -2.11
N LYS A 318 27.69 21.22 -2.73
CA LYS A 318 27.24 22.09 -3.84
C LYS A 318 26.74 21.20 -4.97
N GLU A 319 25.48 21.36 -5.33
CA GLU A 319 24.82 20.61 -6.38
C GLU A 319 25.57 20.82 -7.71
N ARG A 320 26.37 19.82 -8.12
CA ARG A 320 27.10 19.88 -9.38
C ARG A 320 26.11 19.76 -10.53
N LYS A 321 25.86 20.87 -11.23
CA LYS A 321 25.13 20.87 -12.51
C LYS A 321 25.75 19.80 -13.42
N ARG A 322 25.00 18.74 -13.71
CA ARG A 322 25.44 17.66 -14.59
C ARG A 322 25.77 18.24 -15.96
N LYS A 323 26.96 17.93 -16.46
CA LYS A 323 27.42 18.34 -17.79
C LYS A 323 26.44 17.77 -18.82
N GLN A 324 25.82 18.66 -19.61
CA GLN A 324 24.90 18.26 -20.67
C GLN A 324 25.69 17.39 -21.67
N ARG A 325 25.14 16.22 -22.00
CA ARG A 325 25.79 15.29 -22.94
C ARG A 325 25.91 15.96 -24.31
N LYS A 326 27.05 15.81 -24.99
CA LYS A 326 27.35 16.47 -26.29
C LYS A 326 26.37 16.08 -27.40
N ASP A 327 25.65 14.99 -27.18
CA ASP A 327 24.76 14.31 -28.10
C ASP A 327 23.27 14.64 -27.83
N ALA A 328 22.99 15.49 -26.83
CA ALA A 328 21.67 16.07 -26.63
C ALA A 328 21.33 17.03 -27.79
N GLY A 329 20.44 16.59 -28.68
CA GLY A 329 19.98 17.37 -29.83
C GLY A 329 20.55 16.94 -31.19
N VAL A 330 21.45 15.95 -31.23
CA VAL A 330 21.93 15.42 -32.53
C VAL A 330 20.90 14.43 -33.08
N PRO A 331 20.28 14.70 -34.26
CA PRO A 331 19.32 13.79 -34.86
C PRO A 331 20.01 12.47 -35.23
N ARG A 332 19.58 11.38 -34.57
CA ARG A 332 20.10 10.03 -34.84
C ARG A 332 19.83 9.66 -36.30
N LYS A 333 20.92 9.42 -37.04
CA LYS A 333 20.88 9.00 -38.45
C LYS A 333 20.00 7.75 -38.58
N LYS A 334 18.88 7.89 -39.31
CA LYS A 334 17.89 6.83 -39.53
C LYS A 334 18.59 5.66 -40.23
N ARG A 335 18.84 4.58 -39.48
CA ARG A 335 19.53 3.38 -39.96
C ARG A 335 18.67 2.77 -41.08
N ARG A 336 19.14 2.86 -42.33
CA ARG A 336 18.51 2.26 -43.51
C ARG A 336 18.39 0.75 -43.27
N THR A 337 17.16 0.27 -43.14
CA THR A 337 16.82 -1.15 -43.12
C THR A 337 17.15 -1.71 -44.50
N GLY A 338 18.19 -2.54 -44.58
CA GLY A 338 18.59 -3.22 -45.80
C GLY A 338 17.50 -4.20 -46.24
N VAL A 339 16.97 -3.97 -47.43
CA VAL A 339 16.15 -4.91 -48.19
C VAL A 339 17.12 -5.93 -48.77
N ASN A 340 17.16 -7.14 -48.21
CA ASN A 340 17.83 -8.28 -48.86
C ASN A 340 16.91 -8.76 -49.99
N GLY A 341 17.30 -8.45 -51.23
CA GLY A 341 16.75 -9.08 -52.41
C GLY A 341 17.50 -10.39 -52.69
N GLU A 342 16.75 -11.50 -52.70
CA GLU A 342 17.12 -12.74 -53.38
C GLU A 342 17.04 -12.51 -54.89
N ALA A 343 18.13 -12.74 -55.62
CA ALA A 343 18.12 -13.05 -57.04
C ALA A 343 19.47 -13.67 -57.48
N GLY A 344 19.39 -14.79 -58.22
CA GLY A 344 20.46 -15.34 -59.06
C GLY A 344 20.90 -16.75 -58.64
N SER A 345 20.39 -17.85 -59.22
CA SER A 345 20.58 -18.39 -60.58
C SER A 345 21.93 -19.10 -60.79
N GLY A 346 21.89 -20.38 -61.21
CA GLY A 346 22.94 -20.97 -62.07
C GLY A 346 23.64 -22.23 -61.57
N GLU A 347 23.16 -23.37 -62.07
CA GLU A 347 23.83 -24.65 -62.45
C GLU A 347 25.30 -24.47 -62.96
N PRO A 348 26.24 -25.46 -63.00
CA PRO A 348 25.98 -26.87 -63.34
C PRO A 348 26.78 -28.01 -62.67
N ALA A 349 26.29 -29.21 -62.97
CA ALA A 349 26.80 -30.55 -62.69
C ALA A 349 28.22 -30.81 -63.24
N GLN A 350 28.93 -31.78 -62.62
CA GLN A 350 30.04 -32.58 -63.19
C GLN A 350 30.40 -33.75 -62.22
N PRO A 351 31.12 -34.80 -62.67
CA PRO A 351 30.56 -36.15 -62.75
C PRO A 351 31.22 -37.18 -61.81
N SER A 352 30.60 -38.37 -61.83
CA SER A 352 31.09 -39.66 -61.37
C SER A 352 32.55 -39.96 -61.72
N GLY A 353 33.32 -40.37 -60.71
CA GLY A 353 34.62 -41.03 -60.88
C GLY A 353 34.73 -42.21 -59.93
N SER A 354 34.77 -43.41 -60.51
CA SER A 354 35.09 -44.69 -59.87
C SER A 354 36.56 -44.75 -59.47
N ILE A 355 36.87 -45.38 -58.33
CA ILE A 355 37.87 -46.46 -58.20
C ILE A 355 37.32 -47.45 -57.17
#